data_AF-A0A930AH36-F1
#
_entry.id   AF-A0A930AH36-F1
#
_cell.length_a   1.000
_cell.length_b   1.000
_cell.length_c   1.000
_cell.angle_alpha   90.00
_cell.angle_beta   90.00
_cell.angle_gamma   90.00
#
_symmetry.space_group_name_H-M   'P 1'
#
loop_
_entity.id
_entity.type
_entity.pdbx_description
1 polymer ?
#
loop_
_entity_poly.entity_id
_entity_poly.type
_entity_poly.pdbx_seq_one_letter_code
_entity_poly.pdbx_strand_id
1 'polypeptide(L)'
;MKKIFEAKVIQVGPEAQNMIQDANMLILFGEEAPEDLAEYCFKIDNKDLLGSIQKGGKLVVDSEEYLITAVGNVVEKNLTGLGHITISFDASEEGSLPGT
;
A
#
# COMPACT_ATOMS: atom_id res chain seq x y z
N MET A 1 -8.82 -11.00 -15.91
CA MET A 1 -8.52 -10.43 -14.58
C MET A 1 -8.84 -8.95 -14.62
N LYS A 2 -9.65 -8.44 -13.69
CA LYS A 2 -9.95 -7.00 -13.60
C LYS A 2 -8.90 -6.39 -12.68
N LYS A 3 -7.95 -5.62 -13.21
CA LYS A 3 -6.99 -4.87 -12.40
C LYS A 3 -7.74 -3.70 -11.78
N ILE A 4 -7.72 -3.62 -10.47
CA ILE A 4 -8.46 -2.61 -9.70
C ILE A 4 -7.56 -1.40 -9.44
N PHE A 5 -6.27 -1.65 -9.27
CA PHE A 5 -5.25 -0.65 -9.03
C PHE A 5 -3.94 -1.13 -9.65
N GLU A 6 -3.21 -0.23 -10.28
CA GLU A 6 -1.86 -0.50 -10.76
C GLU A 6 -1.03 0.76 -10.58
N ALA A 7 0.09 0.61 -9.89
CA ALA A 7 1.02 1.71 -9.72
C ALA A 7 2.45 1.24 -9.80
N LYS A 8 3.31 2.15 -10.24
CA LYS A 8 4.73 1.91 -10.36
C LYS A 8 5.47 2.72 -9.31
N VAL A 9 6.30 2.02 -8.55
CA VAL A 9 7.23 2.65 -7.61
C VAL A 9 8.28 3.40 -8.43
N ILE A 10 8.35 4.71 -8.25
CA ILE A 10 9.33 5.60 -8.89
C ILE A 10 10.47 5.96 -7.96
N GLN A 11 10.24 5.90 -6.64
CA GLN A 11 11.23 6.24 -5.64
C GLN A 11 10.98 5.40 -4.39
N VAL A 12 12.05 5.00 -3.72
CA VAL A 12 11.99 4.27 -2.46
C VAL A 12 12.77 5.06 -1.43
N GLY A 13 12.14 5.36 -0.30
CA GLY A 13 12.82 5.98 0.82
C GLY A 13 13.87 5.07 1.44
N PRO A 14 15.00 5.60 1.94
CA PRO A 14 16.06 4.79 2.55
C PRO A 14 15.57 3.97 3.75
N GLU A 15 14.62 4.49 4.53
CA GLU A 15 14.06 3.82 5.70
C GLU A 15 12.84 2.95 5.35
N ALA A 16 12.32 3.05 4.13
CA ALA A 16 11.17 2.27 3.68
C ALA A 16 11.47 0.76 3.66
N GLN A 17 12.71 0.38 3.35
CA GLN A 17 13.15 -1.02 3.45
C GLN A 17 13.21 -1.50 4.91
N ASN A 18 13.64 -0.65 5.84
CA ASN A 18 13.65 -0.99 7.26
C ASN A 18 12.24 -1.25 7.79
N MET A 19 11.24 -0.45 7.38
CA MET A 19 9.84 -0.72 7.75
C MET A 19 9.34 -2.09 7.29
N ILE A 20 9.75 -2.54 6.11
CA ILE A 20 9.42 -3.89 5.64
C ILE A 20 10.18 -4.94 6.45
N GLN A 21 11.48 -4.74 6.70
CA GLN A 21 12.32 -5.74 7.36
C GLN A 21 12.04 -5.89 8.86
N ASP A 22 11.78 -4.79 9.57
CA ASP A 22 11.59 -4.77 11.03
C ASP A 22 10.12 -4.93 11.42
N ALA A 23 9.20 -4.33 10.64
CA ALA A 23 7.78 -4.25 10.98
C ALA A 23 6.87 -5.00 10.01
N ASN A 24 7.40 -5.63 8.96
CA ASN A 24 6.60 -6.24 7.89
C ASN A 24 5.57 -5.27 7.30
N MET A 25 5.85 -3.96 7.32
CA MET A 25 4.93 -2.93 6.83
C MET A 25 5.48 -2.26 5.58
N LEU A 26 4.66 -2.23 4.53
CA LEU A 26 4.92 -1.55 3.28
C LEU A 26 3.99 -0.35 3.16
N ILE A 27 4.55 0.84 3.22
CA ILE A 27 3.80 2.08 3.06
C ILE A 27 4.05 2.61 1.66
N LEU A 28 3.02 2.69 0.82
CA LEU A 28 3.09 3.35 -0.48
C LEU A 28 2.49 4.75 -0.37
N PHE A 29 3.07 5.69 -1.08
CA PHE A 29 2.66 7.09 -1.07
C PHE A 29 2.70 7.67 -2.48
N GLY A 30 1.71 8.49 -2.83
CA GLY A 30 1.70 9.18 -4.13
C GLY A 30 2.77 10.26 -4.24
N GLU A 31 2.78 10.96 -5.37
CA GLU A 31 3.65 12.11 -5.58
C GLU A 31 3.44 13.23 -4.53
N GLU A 32 2.23 13.30 -3.96
CA GLU A 32 1.83 14.23 -2.89
C GLU A 32 2.38 13.85 -1.50
N ALA A 33 3.27 12.86 -1.42
CA ALA A 33 3.94 12.50 -0.17
C ALA A 33 4.74 13.69 0.40
N PRO A 34 4.53 14.04 1.67
CA PRO A 34 5.43 14.97 2.35
C PRO A 34 6.84 14.35 2.40
N GLU A 35 7.85 15.20 2.25
CA GLU A 35 9.25 14.77 2.16
C GLU A 35 9.68 13.99 3.42
N ASP A 36 9.22 14.41 4.60
CA ASP A 36 9.42 13.70 5.88
C ASP A 36 8.92 12.24 5.89
N LEU A 37 7.83 11.94 5.16
CA LEU A 37 7.31 10.56 5.09
C LEU A 37 7.88 9.80 3.90
N ALA A 38 8.31 10.50 2.85
CA ALA A 38 8.88 9.88 1.66
C ALA A 38 10.15 9.07 1.99
N GLU A 39 10.86 9.40 3.06
CA GLU A 39 12.03 8.65 3.53
C GLU A 39 11.68 7.23 4.02
N TYR A 40 10.45 7.04 4.52
CA TYR A 40 9.94 5.79 5.09
C TYR A 40 8.95 5.07 4.18
N CYS A 41 8.68 5.62 2.99
CA CYS A 41 7.61 5.16 2.10
C CYS A 41 8.12 4.86 0.68
N PHE A 42 7.30 4.14 -0.08
CA PHE A 42 7.50 3.85 -1.50
C PHE A 42 6.67 4.82 -2.32
N LYS A 43 7.35 5.69 -3.07
CA LYS A 43 6.69 6.69 -3.88
C LYS A 43 6.18 6.07 -5.18
N ILE A 44 4.90 6.26 -5.46
CA ILE A 44 4.22 5.74 -6.65
C ILE A 44 3.70 6.89 -7.53
N ASP A 45 3.81 6.69 -8.84
CA ASP A 45 3.38 7.67 -9.87
C ASP A 45 1.89 7.57 -10.20
N ASN A 46 1.20 6.54 -9.69
CA ASN A 46 -0.18 6.29 -10.01
C ASN A 46 -0.99 6.05 -8.74
N LYS A 47 -2.14 6.72 -8.66
CA LYS A 47 -3.14 6.59 -7.58
C LYS A 47 -4.55 6.31 -8.13
N ASP A 48 -4.65 5.94 -9.41
CA ASP A 48 -5.91 5.72 -10.11
C ASP A 48 -6.50 4.37 -9.71
N LEU A 49 -7.49 4.46 -8.82
CA LEU A 49 -8.21 3.30 -8.32
C LEU A 49 -9.46 3.07 -9.20
N LEU A 50 -9.41 2.04 -10.04
CA LEU A 50 -10.47 1.64 -10.99
C LEU A 50 -11.61 0.83 -10.34
N GLY A 51 -11.53 0.55 -9.03
CA GLY A 51 -12.59 -0.10 -8.26
C GLY A 51 -12.22 -0.30 -6.80
N SER A 52 -13.04 -1.01 -6.04
CA SER A 52 -12.82 -1.13 -4.59
C SER A 52 -11.87 -2.26 -4.20
N ILE A 53 -10.96 -1.96 -3.27
CA ILE A 53 -10.13 -2.98 -2.61
C ILE A 53 -11.01 -3.71 -1.60
N GLN A 54 -11.12 -5.02 -1.70
CA GLN A 54 -11.94 -5.83 -0.80
C GLN A 54 -11.17 -7.05 -0.32
N LYS A 55 -11.50 -7.53 0.89
CA LYS A 55 -10.98 -8.80 1.42
C LYS A 55 -11.25 -9.95 0.44
N GLY A 56 -10.27 -10.84 0.30
CA GLY A 56 -10.26 -11.89 -0.73
C GLY A 56 -9.73 -11.42 -2.09
N GLY A 57 -9.35 -10.15 -2.22
CA GLY A 57 -8.55 -9.67 -3.34
C GLY A 57 -7.15 -10.27 -3.35
N LYS A 58 -6.48 -10.16 -4.50
CA LYS A 58 -5.06 -10.49 -4.64
C LYS A 58 -4.28 -9.23 -4.92
N LEU A 59 -3.28 -8.96 -4.10
CA LEU A 59 -2.26 -7.96 -4.37
C LEU A 59 -1.10 -8.66 -5.06
N VAL A 60 -0.59 -8.10 -6.16
CA VAL A 60 0.60 -8.61 -6.84
C VAL A 60 1.67 -7.54 -6.78
N VAL A 61 2.79 -7.86 -6.14
CA VAL A 61 3.96 -6.97 -6.07
C VAL A 61 5.08 -7.65 -6.84
N ASP A 62 5.45 -7.07 -7.97
CA ASP A 62 6.42 -7.63 -8.92
C ASP A 62 6.04 -9.05 -9.40
N SER A 63 6.57 -10.09 -8.75
CA SER A 63 6.33 -11.50 -9.04
C SER A 63 5.69 -12.26 -7.87
N GLU A 64 5.44 -11.60 -6.74
CA GLU A 64 4.82 -12.19 -5.56
C GLU A 64 3.33 -11.86 -5.50
N GLU A 65 2.51 -12.91 -5.27
CA GLU A 65 1.07 -12.79 -5.06
C GLU A 65 0.76 -12.88 -3.56
N TYR A 66 0.13 -11.84 -3.03
CA TYR A 66 -0.36 -11.76 -1.66
C TYR A 66 -1.89 -11.77 -1.64
N LEU A 67 -2.45 -12.50 -0.68
CA LEU A 67 -3.90 -12.59 -0.50
C LEU A 67 -4.34 -11.57 0.55
N ILE A 68 -5.29 -10.74 0.18
CA ILE A 68 -5.78 -9.67 1.05
C ILE A 68 -6.74 -10.30 2.08
N THR A 69 -6.31 -10.39 3.33
CA THR A 69 -7.11 -10.96 4.44
C THR A 69 -8.05 -9.91 5.04
N ALA A 70 -7.59 -8.66 5.15
CA ALA A 70 -8.34 -7.52 5.65
C ALA A 70 -8.12 -6.30 4.77
N VAL A 71 -9.11 -5.40 4.77
CA VAL A 71 -9.00 -4.09 4.10
C VAL A 71 -9.67 -3.04 4.96
N GLY A 72 -8.91 -2.01 5.29
CA GLY A 72 -9.37 -0.83 5.97
C GLY A 72 -10.32 -0.01 5.08
N ASN A 73 -11.48 0.37 5.61
CA ASN A 73 -12.50 1.11 4.89
C ASN A 73 -12.02 2.53 4.45
N VAL A 74 -10.87 2.98 4.95
CA VAL A 74 -10.29 4.29 4.63
C VAL A 74 -9.15 4.19 3.61
N VAL A 75 -8.71 2.98 3.25
CA VAL A 75 -7.59 2.77 2.32
C VAL A 75 -7.90 3.35 0.94
N GLU A 76 -9.13 3.16 0.45
CA GLU A 76 -9.55 3.67 -0.86
C GLU A 76 -9.53 5.20 -0.88
N LYS A 77 -10.03 5.84 0.19
CA LYS A 77 -10.01 7.30 0.31
C LYS A 77 -8.59 7.85 0.40
N ASN A 78 -7.71 7.20 1.15
CA ASN A 78 -6.31 7.60 1.29
C ASN A 78 -5.55 7.43 -0.02
N LEU A 79 -5.79 6.34 -0.75
CA LEU A 79 -5.15 6.10 -2.04
C LEU A 79 -5.63 7.12 -3.07
N THR A 80 -6.94 7.29 -3.25
CA THR A 80 -7.48 8.23 -4.25
C THR A 80 -7.13 9.69 -3.92
N GLY A 81 -7.08 10.03 -2.62
CA GLY A 81 -6.74 11.37 -2.16
C GLY A 81 -5.25 11.66 -2.24
N LEU A 82 -4.45 10.94 -1.43
CA LEU A 82 -3.04 11.20 -1.15
C LEU A 82 -2.09 10.22 -1.86
N GLY A 83 -2.61 9.20 -2.53
CA GLY A 83 -1.82 8.05 -2.99
C GLY A 83 -1.29 7.19 -1.85
N HIS A 84 -1.87 7.30 -0.66
CA HIS A 84 -1.37 6.66 0.56
C HIS A 84 -2.07 5.32 0.82
N ILE A 85 -1.28 4.26 0.97
CA ILE A 85 -1.75 2.93 1.37
C ILE A 85 -0.70 2.27 2.26
N THR A 86 -1.14 1.64 3.34
CA THR A 86 -0.28 0.87 4.23
C THR A 86 -0.66 -0.60 4.08
N ILE A 87 0.32 -1.45 3.79
CA ILE A 87 0.15 -2.88 3.63
C ILE A 87 0.96 -3.54 4.74
N SER A 88 0.28 -4.24 5.66
CA SER A 88 0.97 -4.99 6.72
C SER A 88 1.00 -6.46 6.33
N PHE A 89 2.20 -7.03 6.23
CA PHE A 89 2.49 -8.45 5.98
C PHE A 89 2.64 -9.24 7.28
N ASP A 90 1.87 -8.88 8.31
CA ASP A 90 1.93 -9.53 9.63
C ASP A 90 1.25 -10.91 9.63
N ALA A 91 0.62 -11.32 8.52
CA ALA A 91 -0.20 -12.53 8.39
C ALA A 91 -1.36 -12.65 9.40
N SER A 92 -1.55 -11.63 10.25
CA SER A 92 -2.65 -11.52 11.20
C SER A 92 -3.97 -11.30 10.48
N GLU A 93 -4.97 -12.14 10.79
CA GLU A 93 -6.35 -12.03 10.29
C GLU A 93 -7.11 -10.83 10.89
N GLU A 94 -6.57 -10.22 11.94
CA GLU A 94 -7.13 -9.03 12.57
C GLU A 94 -6.56 -7.76 11.91
N GLY A 95 -7.39 -7.12 11.06
CA GLY A 95 -7.13 -5.79 10.53
C GLY A 95 -7.03 -4.78 11.68
N SER A 96 -5.82 -4.63 12.21
CA SER A 96 -5.57 -3.87 13.45
C SER A 96 -5.70 -2.36 13.25
N LEU A 97 -5.72 -1.89 12.00
CA LEU A 97 -5.78 -0.47 11.67
C LEU A 97 -6.77 -0.18 10.53
N PRO A 98 -7.58 0.89 10.64
CA PRO A 98 -8.57 1.26 9.61
C PRO A 98 -7.94 1.71 8.28
N GLY A 99 -6.61 1.90 8.24
CA GLY A 99 -5.84 2.29 7.05
C GLY A 99 -5.02 1.17 6.42
N THR A 100 -5.19 -0.08 6.85
CA THR A 100 -4.44 -1.25 6.38
C THR A 100 -5.35 -2.26 5.70
#